data_AF-A0A936ECZ4-F1
#
_entry.id   AF-A0A936ECZ4-F1
#
_cell.length_a   1.000
_cell.length_b   1.000
_cell.length_c   1.000
_cell.angle_alpha   90.00
_cell.angle_beta   90.00
_cell.angle_gamma   90.00
#
_symmetry.space_group_name_H-M   'P 1'
#
loop_
_entity.id
_entity.type
_entity.pdbx_description
1 polymer ?
#
loop_
_entity_poly.entity_id
_entity_poly.type
_entity_poly.pdbx_seq_one_letter_code
_entity_poly.pdbx_strand_id
1 'polypeptide(L)'
;MKPGNPVVQFLVVFVWVTALITSVGAILGAAIWPLVGLALGSRHEPWQLALTGVRTLGFYFFIWAPGTGIVIASIREWRRQHPES
;
A
#
# COMPACT_ATOMS: atom_id res chain seq x y z
N MET A 1 -2.26 -13.73 26.37
CA MET A 1 -1.92 -14.41 25.09
C MET A 1 -0.41 -14.39 24.96
N LYS A 2 0.26 -15.53 24.74
CA LYS A 2 1.73 -15.60 24.57
C LYS A 2 2.16 -14.50 23.58
N PRO A 3 3.18 -13.67 23.89
CA PRO A 3 3.72 -12.78 22.89
C PRO A 3 4.22 -13.67 21.76
N GLY A 4 3.50 -13.67 20.64
CA GLY A 4 3.98 -14.32 19.43
C GLY A 4 5.36 -13.75 19.11
N ASN A 5 6.27 -14.58 18.62
CA ASN A 5 7.65 -14.21 18.30
C ASN A 5 7.71 -12.78 17.71
N PRO A 6 8.45 -11.84 18.33
CA PRO A 6 8.45 -10.43 17.94
C PRO A 6 8.84 -10.24 16.47
N VAL A 7 9.72 -11.11 15.94
CA VAL A 7 10.10 -11.13 14.53
C VAL A 7 8.90 -11.47 13.64
N VAL A 8 8.10 -12.47 14.04
CA VAL A 8 6.89 -12.86 13.29
C VAL A 8 5.86 -11.73 13.33
N GLN A 9 5.70 -11.06 14.46
CA GLN A 9 4.78 -9.93 14.56
C GLN A 9 5.23 -8.73 13.71
N PHE A 10 6.52 -8.43 13.72
CA PHE A 10 7.11 -7.42 12.84
C PHE A 10 6.82 -7.75 11.37
N LEU A 11 7.14 -8.98 10.93
CA LEU A 11 6.93 -9.42 9.55
C LEU A 11 5.46 -9.37 9.14
N VAL A 12 4.55 -9.80 10.02
CA VAL A 12 3.10 -9.75 9.75
C VAL A 12 2.65 -8.31 9.54
N VAL A 13 3.06 -7.37 10.40
CA VAL A 13 2.68 -5.96 10.28
C VAL A 13 3.30 -5.33 9.05
N PHE A 14 4.58 -5.58 8.81
CA PHE A 14 5.30 -5.11 7.63
C PHE A 14 4.62 -5.55 6.33
N VAL A 15 4.33 -6.86 6.20
CA VAL A 15 3.66 -7.41 5.00
C VAL A 15 2.26 -6.83 4.86
N TRP A 16 1.47 -6.75 5.94
CA TRP A 16 0.13 -6.19 5.89
C TRP A 16 0.09 -4.74 5.46
N VAL A 17 0.93 -3.89 6.06
CA VAL A 17 1.01 -2.47 5.71
C VAL A 17 1.45 -2.30 4.25
N THR A 18 2.46 -3.08 3.84
CA THR A 18 2.99 -3.01 2.48
C THR A 18 1.92 -3.40 1.45
N ALA A 19 1.22 -4.51 1.70
CA ALA A 19 0.12 -4.96 0.87
C ALA A 19 -1.00 -3.92 0.82
N LEU A 20 -1.41 -3.37 1.97
CA LEU A 20 -2.49 -2.38 2.05
C LEU A 20 -2.18 -1.13 1.23
N ILE A 21 -1.00 -0.52 1.42
CA ILE A 21 -0.60 0.70 0.70
C ILE A 21 -0.56 0.44 -0.81
N THR A 22 0.00 -0.70 -1.21
CA THR A 22 0.09 -1.10 -2.63
C THR A 22 -1.29 -1.32 -3.24
N SER A 23 -2.18 -2.00 -2.53
CA SER A 23 -3.56 -2.22 -2.96
C SER A 23 -4.34 -0.92 -3.08
N VAL A 24 -4.16 0.02 -2.15
CA VAL A 24 -4.77 1.35 -2.24
C VAL A 24 -4.26 2.10 -3.47
N GLY A 25 -2.94 2.09 -3.72
CA GLY A 25 -2.36 2.68 -4.93
C GLY A 25 -2.92 2.08 -6.21
N ALA A 26 -3.07 0.75 -6.26
CA ALA A 26 -3.65 0.04 -7.38
C ALA A 26 -5.11 0.44 -7.64
N ILE A 27 -5.94 0.51 -6.58
CA ILE A 27 -7.36 0.90 -6.68
C ILE A 27 -7.48 2.35 -7.14
N LEU A 28 -6.68 3.26 -6.58
CA LEU A 28 -6.63 4.66 -7.01
C LEU A 28 -6.20 4.77 -8.48
N GLY A 29 -5.20 3.98 -8.88
CA GLY A 29 -4.80 3.79 -10.27
C GLY A 29 -5.95 3.42 -11.18
N ALA A 30 -6.68 2.37 -10.82
CA ALA A 30 -7.82 1.86 -11.58
C ALA A 30 -8.90 2.93 -11.78
N ALA A 31 -9.11 3.81 -10.80
CA ALA A 31 -10.14 4.84 -10.85
C ALA A 31 -9.67 6.11 -11.58
N ILE A 32 -8.45 6.59 -11.31
CA ILE A 32 -7.95 7.87 -11.82
C ILE A 32 -7.65 7.81 -13.31
N TRP A 33 -7.03 6.72 -13.80
CA TRP A 33 -6.58 6.64 -15.20
C TRP A 33 -7.73 6.70 -16.23
N PRO A 34 -8.84 5.96 -16.05
CA PRO A 34 -10.00 6.09 -16.93
C PRO A 34 -10.59 7.50 -16.92
N LEU A 35 -10.67 8.15 -15.75
CA LEU A 35 -11.17 9.53 -15.64
C LEU A 35 -10.27 10.53 -16.36
N VAL A 36 -8.94 10.40 -16.21
CA VAL A 36 -7.97 11.22 -16.94
C VAL A 36 -8.05 10.96 -18.44
N GLY A 37 -8.19 9.69 -18.87
CA GLY A 37 -8.33 9.35 -20.27
C GLY A 37 -9.61 9.90 -20.89
N LEU A 38 -10.73 9.90 -20.16
CA LEU A 38 -11.97 10.55 -20.58
C LEU A 38 -11.80 12.08 -20.69
N ALA A 39 -11.17 12.70 -19.70
CA ALA A 39 -10.92 14.15 -19.70
C ALA A 39 -9.99 14.61 -20.83
N LEU A 40 -9.03 13.78 -21.24
CA LEU A 40 -8.08 14.07 -22.32
C LEU A 40 -8.51 13.58 -23.70
N GLY A 41 -9.72 13.02 -23.84
CA GLY A 41 -10.23 12.53 -25.13
C GLY A 41 -9.48 11.30 -25.68
N SER A 42 -9.01 10.41 -24.80
CA SER A 42 -8.32 9.17 -25.18
C SER A 42 -9.23 8.27 -26.02
N ARG A 43 -8.64 7.64 -27.05
CA ARG A 43 -9.29 6.61 -27.88
C ARG A 43 -9.15 5.19 -27.33
N HIS A 44 -8.48 5.02 -26.18
CA HIS A 44 -8.27 3.72 -25.56
C HIS A 44 -9.50 3.29 -24.77
N GLU A 45 -9.75 1.99 -24.75
CA GLU A 45 -10.82 1.39 -23.96
C GLU A 45 -10.62 1.65 -22.45
N PRO A 46 -11.68 1.97 -21.68
CA PRO A 46 -11.58 2.29 -20.26
C PRO A 46 -10.87 1.21 -19.42
N TRP A 47 -11.01 -0.06 -19.79
CA TRP A 47 -10.36 -1.16 -19.08
C TRP A 47 -8.83 -1.17 -19.27
N GLN A 48 -8.33 -0.74 -20.44
CA GLN A 48 -6.90 -0.64 -20.71
C GLN A 48 -6.27 0.47 -19.88
N LEU A 49 -6.99 1.59 -19.76
CA LEU A 49 -6.61 2.71 -18.91
C LEU A 49 -6.61 2.30 -17.44
N ALA A 50 -7.64 1.59 -16.97
CA ALA A 50 -7.70 1.08 -15.60
C ALA A 50 -6.52 0.16 -15.28
N LEU A 51 -6.19 -0.79 -16.18
CA LEU A 51 -5.04 -1.68 -16.00
C LEU A 51 -3.70 -0.92 -15.99
N THR A 52 -3.58 0.10 -16.83
CA THR A 52 -2.41 0.99 -16.86
C THR A 52 -2.27 1.76 -15.54
N GLY A 53 -3.39 2.27 -15.01
CA GLY A 53 -3.42 2.95 -13.73
C GLY A 53 -3.07 2.03 -12.57
N VAL A 54 -3.65 0.82 -12.51
CA VAL A 54 -3.32 -0.21 -11.51
C VAL A 54 -1.81 -0.47 -11.47
N ARG A 55 -1.19 -0.69 -12.64
CA ARG A 55 0.25 -0.97 -12.72
C ARG A 55 1.07 0.24 -12.32
N THR A 56 0.72 1.42 -12.81
CA THR A 56 1.49 2.64 -12.56
C THR A 56 1.40 3.08 -11.10
N LEU A 57 0.20 3.35 -10.59
CA LEU A 57 0.03 3.81 -9.21
C LEU A 57 0.27 2.71 -8.19
N GLY A 58 -0.07 1.46 -8.50
CA GLY A 58 0.30 0.32 -7.66
C GLY A 58 1.83 0.22 -7.49
N PHE A 59 2.60 0.35 -8.57
CA PHE A 59 4.06 0.36 -8.50
C PHE A 59 4.62 1.57 -7.74
N TYR A 60 4.10 2.77 -8.00
CA TYR A 60 4.54 3.96 -7.27
C TYR A 60 4.30 3.85 -5.76
N PHE A 61 3.14 3.34 -5.35
CA PHE A 61 2.84 3.12 -3.94
C PHE A 61 3.69 1.99 -3.36
N PHE A 62 3.95 0.93 -4.13
CA PHE A 62 4.82 -0.17 -3.72
C PHE A 62 6.27 0.26 -3.43
N ILE A 63 6.80 1.28 -4.12
CA ILE A 63 8.15 1.81 -3.81
C ILE A 63 8.24 2.32 -2.36
N TRP A 64 7.19 3.00 -1.89
CA TRP A 64 7.16 3.62 -0.56
C TRP A 64 6.62 2.68 0.52
N ALA A 65 5.78 1.70 0.14
CA ALA A 65 5.06 0.83 1.05
C ALA A 65 5.97 0.04 2.03
N PRO A 66 7.13 -0.54 1.63
CA PRO A 66 8.03 -1.23 2.56
C PRO A 66 8.60 -0.29 3.62
N GLY A 67 8.99 0.93 3.24
CA GLY A 67 9.52 1.92 4.18
C GLY A 67 8.49 2.27 5.25
N THR A 68 7.25 2.54 4.84
CA THR A 68 6.14 2.76 5.77
C THR A 68 5.85 1.54 6.64
N GLY A 69 5.92 0.33 6.07
CA GLY A 69 5.76 -0.93 6.79
C GLY A 69 6.77 -1.10 7.94
N ILE A 70 8.04 -0.81 7.69
CA ILE A 70 9.10 -0.87 8.70
C ILE A 70 8.85 0.15 9.81
N VAL A 71 8.51 1.40 9.46
CA VAL A 71 8.26 2.46 10.44
C VAL A 71 7.06 2.11 11.33
N ILE A 72 5.93 1.68 10.74
CA ILE A 72 4.73 1.32 11.51
C ILE A 72 5.00 0.11 12.41
N ALA A 73 5.71 -0.92 11.91
CA ALA A 73 6.06 -2.08 12.70
C ALA A 73 6.97 -1.70 13.88
N SER A 74 7.93 -0.81 13.66
CA SER A 74 8.85 -0.31 14.70
C SER A 74 8.13 0.51 15.75
N ILE A 75 7.25 1.44 15.35
CA ILE A 75 6.43 2.24 16.27
C ILE A 75 5.52 1.34 17.11
N ARG A 76 4.89 0.34 16.48
CA ARG A 76 3.99 -0.59 17.17
C ARG A 76 4.73 -1.40 18.22
N GLU A 77 5.93 -1.87 17.92
CA GLU A 77 6.74 -2.61 18.87
C GLU A 77 7.25 -1.72 20.01
N TRP A 78 7.68 -0.50 19.69
CA TRP A 78 8.08 0.48 20.70
C TRP A 78 6.96 0.79 21.70
N ARG A 79 5.72 1.04 21.22
CA ARG A 79 4.55 1.28 22.08
C ARG A 79 4.17 0.08 22.95
N ARG A 80 4.46 -1.13 22.50
CA ARG A 80 4.22 -2.34 23.32
C ARG A 80 5.22 -2.47 24.46
N GLN A 81 6.46 -2.05 24.23
CA GLN A 81 7.50 -2.05 25.25
C GLN A 81 7.37 -0.86 26.22
N HIS A 82 6.72 0.23 25.79
CA HIS A 82 6.51 1.46 26.57
C HIS A 82 5.02 1.87 26.58
N PRO A 83 4.14 1.14 27.28
CA PRO A 83 2.70 1.42 27.30
C PRO A 83 2.29 2.67 28.11
N GLU A 84 3.21 3.23 28.89
CA GLU A 84 2.99 4.35 29.81
C GLU A 84 3.25 5.73 29.19
N SER A 85 3.74 5.79 27.93
CA SER A 85 4.06 7.02 27.18
C SER A 85 3.03 7.33 26.10
#